data_AF-A0A2D7XFM6-F1
#
_entry.id   AF-A0A2D7XFM6-F1
#
_cell.length_a   1.000
_cell.length_b   1.000
_cell.length_c   1.000
_cell.angle_alpha   90.00
_cell.angle_beta   90.00
_cell.angle_gamma   90.00
#
_symmetry.space_group_name_H-M   'P 1'
#
loop_
_entity.id
_entity.type
_entity.pdbx_description
1 polymer ?
#
loop_
_entity_poly.entity_id
_entity_poly.type
_entity_poly.pdbx_seq_one_letter_code
_entity_poly.pdbx_strand_id
1 'polypeptide(L)'
;MKKLDHYLEDAIQNIVDDRKVTRELLDDVIRYISKNEEHHKYVGQTAAKYVETLQRSNEQLVKISALIHKQQSGDTGLSDSDRAEIFDMLQGGTDNGKAT
;
A
#
# COMPACT_ATOMS: atom_id res chain seq x y z
N MET A 1 10.93 -11.18 -6.06
CA MET A 1 9.81 -10.36 -6.60
C MET A 1 8.50 -11.13 -6.61
N LYS A 2 8.33 -12.23 -7.37
CA LYS A 2 7.05 -13.00 -7.44
C LYS A 2 6.36 -13.36 -6.11
N LYS A 3 7.11 -13.59 -5.03
CA LYS A 3 6.54 -13.86 -3.69
C LYS A 3 5.95 -12.60 -3.04
N LEU A 4 6.59 -11.44 -3.23
CA LEU A 4 6.12 -10.18 -2.64
C LEU A 4 4.85 -9.70 -3.33
N ASP A 5 4.80 -9.78 -4.66
CA ASP A 5 3.61 -9.40 -5.45
C ASP A 5 2.39 -10.25 -5.03
N HIS A 6 2.59 -11.57 -4.90
CA HIS A 6 1.56 -12.48 -4.37
C HIS A 6 1.08 -12.07 -2.97
N TYR A 7 1.98 -11.74 -2.04
CA TYR A 7 1.56 -11.31 -0.70
C TYR A 7 0.84 -9.96 -0.69
N LEU A 8 1.17 -9.05 -1.62
CA LEU A 8 0.45 -7.78 -1.76
C LEU A 8 -0.95 -8.00 -2.33
N GLU A 9 -1.09 -8.88 -3.32
CA GLU A 9 -2.40 -9.27 -3.87
C GLU A 9 -3.28 -9.95 -2.80
N ASP A 10 -2.73 -10.93 -2.08
CA ASP A 10 -3.43 -11.59 -0.97
C ASP A 10 -3.87 -10.59 0.11
N ALA A 11 -2.99 -9.65 0.47
CA ALA A 11 -3.29 -8.64 1.46
C ALA A 11 -4.44 -7.71 1.00
N ILE A 12 -4.44 -7.32 -0.27
CA ILE A 12 -5.54 -6.52 -0.85
C ILE A 12 -6.84 -7.33 -0.83
N GLN A 13 -6.80 -8.60 -1.21
CA GLN A 13 -7.98 -9.45 -1.23
C GLN A 13 -8.56 -9.64 0.18
N ASN A 14 -7.71 -9.94 1.16
CA ASN A 14 -8.12 -10.03 2.57
C ASN A 14 -8.79 -8.74 3.05
N ILE A 15 -8.23 -7.58 2.71
CA ILE A 15 -8.83 -6.28 3.04
C ILE A 15 -10.20 -6.12 2.40
N VAL A 16 -10.37 -6.50 1.13
CA VAL A 16 -11.65 -6.41 0.43
C VAL A 16 -12.71 -7.31 1.09
N ASP A 17 -12.34 -8.54 1.42
CA ASP A 17 -13.23 -9.51 2.06
C ASP A 17 -13.64 -9.06 3.47
N ASP A 18 -12.69 -8.57 4.26
CA ASP A 18 -12.97 -8.02 5.60
C ASP A 18 -13.92 -6.81 5.54
N ARG A 19 -13.73 -5.92 4.55
CA ARG A 19 -14.62 -4.77 4.33
C ARG A 19 -16.03 -5.20 3.97
N LYS A 20 -16.16 -6.25 3.15
CA LYS A 20 -17.47 -6.79 2.75
C LYS A 20 -18.23 -7.27 3.97
N VAL A 21 -17.61 -8.15 4.78
CA VAL A 21 -18.21 -8.67 6.01
C VAL A 21 -18.56 -7.53 6.97
N THR A 22 -17.64 -6.58 7.16
CA THR A 22 -17.87 -5.45 8.08
C THR A 22 -19.03 -4.55 7.62
N ARG A 23 -19.20 -4.35 6.31
CA ARG A 23 -20.33 -3.58 5.75
C ARG A 23 -21.66 -4.29 5.96
N GLU A 24 -21.72 -5.60 5.72
CA GLU A 24 -22.93 -6.40 5.95
C GLU A 24 -23.36 -6.32 7.43
N LEU A 25 -22.40 -6.46 8.36
CA LEU A 25 -22.67 -6.32 9.79
C LEU A 25 -23.10 -4.90 10.20
N LEU A 26 -22.51 -3.87 9.58
CA LEU A 26 -22.88 -2.48 9.84
C LEU A 26 -24.29 -2.17 9.31
N ASP A 27 -24.66 -2.68 8.13
CA ASP A 27 -26.00 -2.54 7.56
C ASP A 27 -27.06 -3.17 8.50
N ASP A 28 -26.78 -4.34 9.07
CA ASP A 28 -27.67 -4.97 10.05
C ASP A 28 -27.85 -4.11 11.30
N VAL A 29 -26.76 -3.53 11.81
CA VAL A 29 -26.81 -2.62 12.96
C VAL A 29 -27.61 -1.36 12.63
N ILE A 30 -27.42 -0.76 11.44
CA ILE A 30 -28.15 0.42 11.00
C ILE A 30 -29.65 0.11 10.87
N ARG A 31 -30.02 -1.04 10.27
CA ARG A 31 -31.41 -1.48 10.17
C ARG A 31 -32.05 -1.75 11.53
N TYR A 32 -31.28 -2.22 12.51
CA TYR A 32 -31.77 -2.39 13.87
C TYR A 32 -32.01 -1.03 14.53
N ILE A 33 -31.07 -0.11 14.40
CA ILE A 33 -31.16 1.26 14.90
C ILE A 33 -32.37 2.00 14.32
N SER A 34 -32.61 1.88 13.01
CA SER A 34 -33.68 2.62 12.33
C SER A 34 -35.10 2.25 12.80
N LYS A 35 -35.26 1.15 13.56
CA LYS A 35 -36.55 0.74 14.13
C LYS A 35 -36.90 1.51 15.40
N ASN A 36 -35.90 1.95 16.17
CA ASN A 36 -36.08 2.69 17.42
C ASN A 36 -34.76 3.37 17.79
N GLU A 37 -34.77 4.69 17.95
CA GLU A 37 -33.56 5.45 18.32
C GLU A 37 -32.94 4.98 19.65
N GLU A 38 -33.71 4.42 20.59
CA GLU A 38 -33.15 3.86 21.82
C GLU A 38 -32.19 2.68 21.56
N HIS A 39 -32.33 1.99 20.42
CA HIS A 39 -31.42 0.93 20.00
C HIS A 39 -29.97 1.42 19.87
N HIS A 40 -29.74 2.71 19.58
CA HIS A 40 -28.39 3.29 19.57
C HIS A 40 -27.63 3.02 20.87
N LYS A 41 -28.31 3.01 22.04
CA LYS A 41 -27.66 2.76 23.33
C LYS A 41 -27.11 1.32 23.44
N TYR A 42 -27.73 0.36 22.74
CA TYR A 42 -27.38 -1.05 22.81
C TYR A 42 -26.33 -1.45 21.77
N VAL A 43 -26.42 -0.91 20.55
CA VAL A 43 -25.56 -1.32 19.42
C VAL A 43 -24.61 -0.22 18.93
N GLY A 44 -24.66 0.99 19.50
CA GLY A 44 -23.80 2.11 19.11
C GLY A 44 -22.31 1.81 19.27
N GLN A 45 -21.92 1.13 20.36
CA GLN A 45 -20.52 0.70 20.54
C GLN A 45 -20.11 -0.36 19.50
N THR A 46 -21.03 -1.26 19.14
CA THR A 46 -20.78 -2.26 18.09
C THR A 46 -20.62 -1.61 16.72
N ALA A 47 -21.50 -0.66 16.37
CA ALA A 47 -21.37 0.14 15.15
C ALA A 47 -20.03 0.88 15.09
N ALA A 48 -19.62 1.50 16.19
CA ALA A 48 -18.36 2.23 16.28
C ALA A 48 -17.16 1.32 15.98
N LYS A 49 -17.15 0.09 16.50
CA LYS A 49 -16.10 -0.90 16.21
C LYS A 49 -16.05 -1.29 14.73
N TYR A 50 -17.19 -1.44 14.08
CA TYR A 50 -17.23 -1.73 12.64
C TYR A 50 -16.70 -0.57 11.81
N VAL A 51 -17.06 0.67 12.15
CA VAL A 51 -16.51 1.87 11.50
C VAL A 51 -15.00 1.98 11.71
N GLU A 52 -14.51 1.69 12.92
CA GLU A 52 -13.09 1.69 13.24
C GLU A 52 -12.31 0.61 12.45
N THR A 53 -12.90 -0.57 12.26
CA THR A 53 -12.34 -1.61 11.38
C THR A 53 -12.25 -1.14 9.93
N LEU A 54 -13.27 -0.44 9.42
CA LEU A 54 -13.21 0.17 8.08
C LEU A 54 -12.13 1.27 7.98
N GLN A 55 -11.93 2.06 9.03
CA GLN A 55 -10.86 3.05 9.10
C GLN A 55 -9.47 2.39 9.07
N ARG A 56 -9.24 1.36 9.89
CA ARG A 56 -8.00 0.56 9.85
C ARG A 56 -7.74 -0.05 8.48
N SER A 57 -8.79 -0.55 7.83
CA SER A 57 -8.71 -1.06 6.45
C SER A 57 -8.28 0.02 5.44
N ASN A 58 -8.75 1.27 5.60
CA ASN A 58 -8.27 2.38 4.77
C ASN A 58 -6.77 2.65 5.00
N GLU A 59 -6.31 2.64 6.26
CA GLU A 59 -4.89 2.80 6.57
C GLU A 59 -4.02 1.70 5.97
N GLN A 60 -4.50 0.45 5.98
CA GLN A 60 -3.81 -0.68 5.36
C GLN A 60 -3.67 -0.50 3.84
N LEU A 61 -4.72 -0.05 3.15
CA LEU A 61 -4.66 0.23 1.71
C LEU A 61 -3.67 1.33 1.37
N VAL A 62 -3.58 2.38 2.21
CA VAL A 62 -2.58 3.44 2.04
C VAL A 62 -1.17 2.88 2.20
N LYS A 63 -0.93 2.03 3.21
CA LYS A 63 0.37 1.38 3.43
C LYS A 63 0.76 0.47 2.27
N ILE A 64 -0.16 -0.35 1.77
CA ILE A 64 0.06 -1.22 0.61
C ILE A 64 0.36 -0.38 -0.63
N SER A 65 -0.43 0.67 -0.89
CA SER A 65 -0.20 1.60 -2.00
C SER A 65 1.21 2.22 -1.95
N ALA A 66 1.66 2.61 -0.74
CA ALA A 66 3.01 3.15 -0.56
C ALA A 66 4.11 2.11 -0.83
N LEU A 67 3.91 0.85 -0.44
CA LEU A 67 4.84 -0.25 -0.74
C LEU A 67 4.93 -0.53 -2.25
N ILE A 68 3.79 -0.58 -2.93
CA ILE A 68 3.71 -0.76 -4.39
C ILE A 68 4.41 0.41 -5.10
N HIS A 69 4.14 1.65 -4.68
CA HIS A 69 4.80 2.82 -5.25
C HIS A 69 6.32 2.77 -5.06
N LYS A 70 6.80 2.41 -3.86
CA LYS A 70 8.24 2.25 -3.58
C LYS A 70 8.88 1.15 -4.43
N GLN A 71 8.16 0.07 -4.72
CA GLN A 71 8.63 -0.99 -5.59
C GLN A 71 8.77 -0.52 -7.05
N GLN A 72 7.84 0.31 -7.53
CA GLN A 72 7.89 0.88 -8.87
C GLN A 72 8.98 1.94 -9.03
N SER A 73 9.28 2.68 -7.98
CA SER A 73 10.37 3.68 -7.92
C SER A 73 11.76 3.04 -7.80
N GLY A 74 12.00 1.92 -8.49
CA GLY A 74 13.25 1.16 -8.46
C GLY A 74 14.51 2.04 -8.54
N ASP A 75 15.52 1.63 -7.78
CA ASP A 75 16.84 2.23 -7.58
C ASP A 75 17.17 3.42 -8.50
N THR A 76 17.12 4.65 -7.95
CA THR A 76 17.61 5.86 -8.63
C THR A 76 19.14 5.92 -8.68
N GLY A 77 19.83 4.80 -8.42
CA GLY A 77 21.28 4.66 -8.49
C GLY A 77 21.73 4.16 -9.86
N LEU A 78 22.90 4.61 -10.29
CA LEU A 78 23.60 4.03 -11.44
C LEU A 78 23.79 2.53 -11.21
N SER A 79 23.41 1.69 -12.18
CA SER A 79 23.74 0.26 -12.15
C SER A 79 25.26 0.08 -12.18
N ASP A 80 25.74 -1.11 -11.79
CA ASP A 80 27.19 -1.38 -11.87
C ASP A 80 27.73 -1.26 -13.30
N SER A 81 26.90 -1.57 -14.30
CA SER A 81 27.20 -1.30 -15.72
C SER A 81 27.27 0.20 -16.01
N ASP A 82 26.31 0.99 -15.54
CA ASP A 82 26.33 2.45 -15.78
C ASP A 82 27.55 3.09 -15.08
N ARG A 83 27.92 2.60 -13.90
CA ARG A 83 29.14 3.02 -13.20
C ARG A 83 30.39 2.67 -14.00
N ALA A 84 30.49 1.45 -14.50
CA ALA A 84 31.63 0.99 -15.30
C ALA A 84 31.77 1.81 -16.59
N GLU A 85 30.66 2.08 -17.27
CA GLU A 85 30.62 2.86 -18.51
C GLU A 85 30.99 4.33 -18.27
N ILE A 86 30.51 4.93 -17.17
CA ILE A 86 30.92 6.28 -16.74
C ILE A 86 32.41 6.32 -16.36
N PHE A 87 32.93 5.30 -15.67
CA PHE A 87 34.35 5.21 -15.35
C PHE A 87 35.22 5.14 -16.61
N ASP A 88 34.80 4.38 -17.62
CA ASP A 88 35.50 4.26 -18.90
C ASP A 88 35.47 5.57 -19.69
N MET A 89 34.32 6.25 -19.74
CA MET A 89 34.20 7.58 -20.35
C MET A 89 35.11 8.63 -19.70
N LEU A 90 35.26 8.59 -18.37
CA LEU A 90 36.15 9.49 -17.62
C LEU A 90 37.64 9.17 -17.89
N GLN A 91 38.01 7.90 -18.00
CA GLN A 91 39.38 7.48 -18.33
C GLN A 91 39.76 7.78 -19.79
N GLY A 92 38.82 7.60 -20.72
CA GLY A 92 39.00 7.95 -22.13
C GLY A 92 39.14 9.46 -22.38
N GLY A 93 38.65 10.31 -21.47
CA GLY A 93 38.81 11.77 -21.52
C GLY A 93 40.19 12.28 -21.09
N THR A 94 41.01 11.46 -20.43
CA THR A 94 42.33 11.86 -19.92
C THR A 94 43.49 11.72 -20.90
N ASP A 95 43.28 11.13 -22.09
CA ASP A 95 44.36 10.88 -23.06
C ASP A 95 44.48 11.95 -24.17
N ASN A 96 43.60 12.94 -24.22
CA ASN A 96 43.68 14.06 -25.18
C ASN A 96 44.57 15.24 -24.72
N GLY A 97 45.50 14.98 -23.79
CA GLY A 97 46.32 16.01 -23.14
C GLY A 97 47.84 15.80 -23.22
N LYS A 98 48.37 14.92 -24.08
CA LYS A 98 49.82 14.76 -24.25
C LYS A 98 50.25 14.59 -25.70
N ALA A 99 51.04 15.58 -26.14
CA ALA A 99 51.93 15.62 -27.30
C ALA A 99 51.26 15.39 -28.66
N THR A 100 51.22 16.34 -29.60
CA THR A 100 52.29 17.23 -30.09
C THR A 100 51.70 18.49 -30.71
#